data_AF-A0A8R1EL49-F1
#
_entry.id   AF-A0A8R1EL49-F1
#
_cell.length_a   1.000
_cell.length_b   1.000
_cell.length_c   1.000
_cell.angle_alpha   90.00
_cell.angle_beta   90.00
_cell.angle_gamma   90.00
#
_symmetry.space_group_name_H-M   'P 1'
#
loop_
_entity.id
_entity.type
_entity.pdbx_description
1 polymer ?
#
loop_
_entity_poly.entity_id
_entity_poly.type
_entity_poly.pdbx_seq_one_letter_code
_entity_poly.pdbx_strand_id
1 'polypeptide(L)' 'MNGTSSMSNYTYDQLREQFDMFDKDKDGYIEKMEMISIVRELSLQASFPRQVVEQLFTEADIDGDGKISFEEFVLAVN' A
#
# COMPACT_ATOMS: atom_id res chain seq x y z
N MET A 1 28.48 10.70 -8.06
CA MET A 1 27.65 9.61 -8.65
C MET A 1 27.11 8.80 -7.49
N ASN A 2 25.88 9.09 -7.03
CA ASN A 2 25.18 8.28 -6.04
C ASN A 2 23.79 7.98 -6.63
N GLY A 3 23.56 6.72 -6.96
CA GLY A 3 22.36 6.23 -7.61
C GLY A 3 21.25 5.97 -6.61
N THR A 4 20.31 6.91 -6.53
CA THR A 4 18.94 6.65 -6.08
C THR A 4 18.00 6.84 -7.27
N SER A 5 18.20 6.03 -8.31
CA SER A 5 17.21 5.91 -9.39
C SER A 5 16.00 5.18 -8.81
N SER A 6 14.82 5.80 -8.97
CA SER A 6 13.47 5.31 -8.64
C SER A 6 12.86 5.83 -7.33
N MET A 7 12.87 7.16 -7.13
CA MET A 7 11.87 7.82 -6.29
C MET A 7 10.54 7.81 -7.08
N SER A 8 9.51 7.17 -6.55
CA SER A 8 8.28 6.79 -7.25
C SER A 8 7.63 7.99 -7.95
N ASN A 9 7.55 7.94 -9.28
CA ASN A 9 6.99 9.02 -10.12
C ASN A 9 5.49 8.80 -10.37
N TYR A 10 4.75 8.29 -9.36
CA TYR A 10 3.32 8.04 -9.51
C TYR A 10 2.56 9.36 -9.39
N THR A 11 1.65 9.61 -10.32
CA THR A 11 0.75 10.76 -10.23
C THR A 11 -0.28 10.53 -9.11
N TYR A 12 -0.85 11.61 -8.57
CA TYR A 12 -1.94 11.53 -7.60
C TYR A 12 -3.09 10.62 -8.09
N ASP A 13 -3.39 10.68 -9.38
CA ASP A 13 -4.43 9.87 -10.02
C ASP A 13 -4.06 8.38 -10.00
N GLN A 14 -2.81 8.04 -10.32
CA GLN A 14 -2.32 6.65 -10.24
C GLN A 14 -2.30 6.12 -8.81
N LEU A 15 -1.89 6.94 -7.84
CA LEU A 15 -1.94 6.58 -6.43
C LEU A 15 -3.38 6.37 -5.97
N ARG A 16 -4.32 7.18 -6.49
CA ARG A 16 -5.74 7.04 -6.20
C ARG A 16 -6.34 5.79 -6.83
N GLU A 17 -6.03 5.48 -8.09
CA GLU A 17 -6.46 4.24 -8.73
C GLU A 17 -5.91 3.01 -8.00
N GLN A 18 -4.65 3.04 -7.58
CA GLN A 18 -4.04 1.98 -6.77
C GLN A 18 -4.78 1.85 -5.44
N PHE A 19 -4.97 2.96 -4.71
CA PHE A 19 -5.69 2.97 -3.43
C PHE A 19 -7.09 2.39 -3.57
N ASP A 20 -7.87 2.83 -4.55
CA ASP A 20 -9.22 2.33 -4.84
C ASP A 20 -9.23 0.85 -5.26
N MET A 21 -8.12 0.28 -5.73
CA MET A 21 -8.00 -1.16 -5.96
C MET A 21 -7.83 -1.94 -4.65
N PHE A 22 -7.15 -1.36 -3.67
CA PHE A 22 -6.89 -1.94 -2.35
C PHE A 22 -8.11 -1.80 -1.42
N ASP A 23 -8.71 -0.62 -1.35
CA ASP A 23 -9.93 -0.28 -0.60
C ASP A 23 -11.16 -0.94 -1.27
N LYS A 24 -11.53 -2.13 -0.77
CA LYS A 24 -12.57 -2.96 -1.38
C LYS A 24 -13.96 -2.50 -1.02
N ASP A 25 -14.16 -2.02 0.19
CA ASP A 25 -15.46 -1.56 0.68
C ASP A 25 -15.72 -0.06 0.40
N LYS A 26 -14.69 0.66 -0.05
CA LYS A 26 -14.72 2.08 -0.42
C LYS A 26 -15.00 2.99 0.77
N ASP A 27 -14.53 2.61 1.95
CA ASP A 27 -14.67 3.40 3.16
C ASP A 27 -13.64 4.55 3.24
N GLY A 28 -12.66 4.57 2.33
CA GLY A 28 -11.60 5.57 2.24
C GLY A 28 -10.35 5.20 3.04
N TYR A 29 -10.26 3.97 3.53
CA TYR A 29 -9.16 3.40 4.26
C TYR A 29 -8.78 2.05 3.67
N ILE A 30 -7.52 1.64 3.83
CA ILE A 30 -7.10 0.27 3.54
C ILE A 30 -6.93 -0.44 4.86
N GLU A 31 -7.88 -1.31 5.19
CA GLU A 31 -7.74 -2.17 6.35
C GLU A 31 -6.71 -3.28 6.10
N LYS A 32 -6.10 -3.75 7.19
CA LYS A 32 -5.16 -4.86 7.14
C LYS A 32 -5.72 -6.10 6.42
N MET A 33 -7.02 -6.38 6.59
CA MET A 33 -7.66 -7.52 5.92
C MET A 33 -7.75 -7.34 4.41
N GLU A 34 -7.95 -6.11 3.95
CA GLU A 34 -8.03 -5.77 2.52
C GLU A 34 -6.65 -5.86 1.88
N MET A 35 -5.62 -5.33 2.53
CA MET A 35 -4.23 -5.47 2.07
C MET A 35 -3.80 -6.94 1.98
N ILE A 36 -4.14 -7.77 2.97
CA ILE A 36 -3.86 -9.22 2.93
C ILE A 36 -4.60 -9.90 1.78
N SER A 37 -5.86 -9.50 1.53
CA SER A 37 -6.69 -10.06 0.46
C SER A 37 -6.09 -9.73 -0.91
N ILE A 38 -5.67 -8.49 -1.12
CA ILE A 38 -5.01 -8.05 -2.36
C ILE A 38 -3.66 -8.75 -2.52
N VAL A 39 -2.84 -8.82 -1.47
CA VAL A 39 -1.54 -9.48 -1.62
C VAL A 39 -1.71 -10.98 -1.85
N ARG A 40 -2.76 -11.63 -1.35
CA ARG A 40 -3.08 -13.01 -1.76
C ARG A 40 -3.43 -13.10 -3.24
N GLU A 41 -4.21 -12.15 -3.75
CA GLU A 41 -4.57 -12.05 -5.17
C GLU A 41 -3.34 -11.81 -6.06
N LEU A 42 -2.45 -10.90 -5.64
CA LEU A 42 -1.17 -10.62 -6.30
C LEU A 42 -0.13 -11.72 -6.09
N SER A 43 -0.17 -12.47 -4.98
CA SER A 43 0.76 -13.58 -4.69
C SER A 43 0.55 -14.78 -5.58
N LEU A 44 -0.60 -14.87 -6.26
CA LEU A 44 -0.79 -15.81 -7.37
C LEU A 44 0.06 -15.42 -8.60
N GLN A 45 0.57 -14.18 -8.66
CA GLN A 45 1.39 -13.64 -9.75
C GLN A 45 2.84 -13.30 -9.34
N ALA A 46 3.11 -12.95 -8.07
CA ALA A 46 4.45 -12.66 -7.56
C ALA A 46 4.56 -13.05 -6.07
N SER A 47 5.47 -13.95 -5.70
CA SER A 47 5.64 -14.47 -4.33
C SER A 47 6.02 -13.39 -3.31
N PHE A 48 5.05 -12.63 -2.80
CA PHE A 48 5.25 -11.72 -1.68
C PHE A 48 4.99 -12.46 -0.36
N PRO A 49 6.00 -12.64 0.52
CA PRO A 49 5.81 -13.29 1.80
C PRO A 49 4.87 -12.46 2.69
N ARG A 50 3.94 -13.11 3.41
CA ARG A 50 3.03 -12.42 4.36
C ARG A 50 3.76 -11.49 5.34
N GLN A 51 4.97 -11.85 5.77
CA GLN A 51 5.77 -11.03 6.68
C GLN A 51 6.16 -9.67 6.08
N VAL A 52 6.41 -9.62 4.76
CA VAL A 52 6.74 -8.38 4.07
C VAL A 52 5.51 -7.47 4.01
N VAL A 53 4.32 -8.03 3.79
CA VAL A 53 3.06 -7.27 3.80
C VAL A 53 2.78 -6.66 5.15
N GLU A 54 2.96 -7.44 6.21
CA GLU A 54 2.78 -6.97 7.59
C GLU A 54 3.76 -5.84 7.93
N GLN A 55 5.01 -5.95 7.47
CA GLN A 55 6.01 -4.90 7.62
C GLN A 55 5.61 -3.64 6.85
N LEU A 56 5.26 -3.76 5.57
CA LEU A 56 4.81 -2.64 4.74
C LEU A 56 3.56 -1.97 5.31
N PHE A 57 2.62 -2.76 5.83
CA PHE A 57 1.44 -2.22 6.51
C PHE A 57 1.85 -1.41 7.73
N THR A 58 2.72 -1.97 8.59
CA THR A 58 3.17 -1.30 9.82
C THR A 58 4.00 -0.04 9.53
N GLU A 59 4.73 -0.02 8.42
CA GLU A 59 5.49 1.15 7.97
C GLU A 59 4.59 2.23 7.37
N ALA A 60 3.45 1.85 6.78
CA ALA A 60 2.49 2.77 6.20
C ALA A 60 1.45 3.29 7.21
N ASP A 61 1.06 2.49 8.21
CA ASP A 61 0.19 2.85 9.33
C ASP A 61 0.97 3.72 10.34
N ILE A 62 1.07 5.02 10.04
CA ILE A 62 1.92 5.97 10.77
C ILE A 62 1.24 6.37 12.08
N ASP A 63 -0.09 6.53 12.06
CA ASP A 63 -0.85 6.91 13.24
C ASP A 63 -1.21 5.72 14.15
N GLY A 64 -1.09 4.49 13.66
CA GLY A 64 -1.28 3.25 14.41
C GLY A 64 -2.75 2.94 14.67
N ASP A 65 -3.67 3.47 13.86
CA ASP A 65 -5.10 3.22 14.00
C ASP A 65 -5.55 1.88 13.42
N GLY A 66 -4.63 1.15 12.78
CA GLY A 66 -4.84 -0.18 12.23
C GLY A 66 -5.44 -0.19 10.83
N LYS A 67 -5.42 0.95 10.14
CA LYS A 67 -5.81 1.13 8.74
C LYS A 67 -4.89 2.16 8.08
N ILE A 68 -4.82 2.14 6.75
CA ILE A 68 -3.98 3.09 6.00
C ILE A 68 -4.89 4.09 5.32
N SER A 69 -4.81 5.34 5.73
CA SER A 69 -5.47 6.44 5.03
C SER A 69 -4.82 6.73 3.68
N PHE A 70 -5.54 7.39 2.79
CA PHE A 70 -4.97 7.81 1.50
C PHE A 70 -3.73 8.71 1.67
N GLU A 71 -3.70 9.56 2.70
CA GLU A 71 -2.57 10.43 3.00
C GLU A 71 -1.33 9.61 3.41
N GLU A 72 -1.52 8.61 4.26
CA GLU A 72 -0.47 7.67 4.66
C GLU A 72 0.02 6.81 3.49
N PHE A 73 -0.88 6.37 2.60
CA PHE A 73 -0.51 5.65 1.40
C PHE A 73 0.40 6.48 0.48
N VAL A 74 0.07 7.76 0.28
CA VAL A 74 0.92 8.68 -0.52
C VAL A 74 2.27 8.89 0.16
N LEU A 75 2.30 9.05 1.49
CA LEU A 75 3.53 9.22 2.26
C LEU A 75 4.41 7.96 2.24
N ALA A 76 3.82 6.77 2.27
CA ALA A 76 4.56 5.51 2.23
C ALA A 76 5.21 5.25 0.86
N VAL A 77 4.62 5.77 -0.22
CA VAL A 77 5.09 5.57 -1.60
C VAL A 77 6.10 6.64 -2.05
N ASN A 78 6.18 7.79 -1.37
CA ASN A 78 6.93 8.98 -1.80
C ASN A 78 8.14 9.30 -0.90
#